data_AF-A0A970P6X0-F1
#
_entry.id   AF-A0A970P6X0-F1
#
_cell.length_a   1.000
_cell.length_b   1.000
_cell.length_c   1.000
_cell.angle_alpha   90.00
_cell.angle_beta   90.00
_cell.angle_gamma   90.00
#
_symmetry.space_group_name_H-M   'P 1'
#
loop_
_entity.id
_entity.type
_entity.pdbx_description
1 polymer ?
#
loop_
_entity_poly.entity_id
_entity_poly.type
_entity_poly.pdbx_seq_one_letter_code
_entity_poly.pdbx_strand_id
1 'polypeptide(L)'
;MNKNILKAVIADNQTEVPKYKIIPRNFTFEKFGNYVFAGIRRAGKSYLLYQRMQQLITQGIKWDEMLYINFEDERLTGMAAEHLNLLLEVHLEMFG
;
A
#
# COMPACT_ATOMS: atom_id res chain seq x y z
N MET A 1 8.65 -15.81 -7.41
CA MET A 1 7.73 -14.70 -7.76
C MET A 1 8.31 -13.88 -8.94
N ASN A 2 7.48 -13.38 -9.87
CA ASN A 2 7.96 -12.61 -11.03
C ASN A 2 8.00 -11.10 -10.72
N LYS A 3 9.15 -10.44 -10.89
CA LYS A 3 9.33 -8.99 -10.67
C LYS A 3 8.40 -8.12 -11.52
N ASN A 4 8.10 -8.52 -12.76
CA ASN A 4 7.20 -7.77 -13.64
C ASN A 4 5.75 -7.77 -13.12
N ILE A 5 5.33 -8.86 -12.49
CA ILE A 5 4.01 -8.92 -11.85
C ILE A 5 3.97 -7.97 -10.65
N LEU A 6 5.02 -7.95 -9.83
CA LEU A 6 5.11 -7.03 -8.69
C LEU A 6 5.09 -5.56 -9.15
N LYS A 7 5.84 -5.22 -10.21
CA LYS A 7 5.82 -3.87 -10.81
C LYS A 7 4.42 -3.46 -11.23
N ALA A 8 3.71 -4.34 -11.94
CA ALA A 8 2.35 -4.09 -12.38
C ALA A 8 1.40 -3.88 -11.18
N VAL A 9 1.44 -4.77 -10.20
CA VAL A 9 0.59 -4.67 -8.99
C VAL A 9 0.86 -3.37 -8.22
N ILE A 10 2.12 -2.99 -8.03
CA ILE A 10 2.50 -1.75 -7.35
C ILE A 10 2.01 -0.53 -8.15
N ALA A 11 2.24 -0.49 -9.46
CA ALA A 11 1.81 0.61 -10.32
C ALA A 11 0.28 0.77 -10.38
N ASP A 12 -0.45 -0.35 -10.45
CA ASP A 12 -1.91 -0.36 -10.40
C ASP A 12 -2.41 0.22 -9.08
N ASN A 13 -1.83 -0.24 -7.96
CA ASN A 13 -2.18 0.26 -6.63
C ASN A 13 -1.92 1.77 -6.48
N GLN A 14 -0.80 2.29 -7.01
CA GLN A 14 -0.49 3.72 -7.00
C GLN A 14 -1.52 4.54 -7.79
N THR A 15 -2.09 3.94 -8.84
CA THR A 15 -3.12 4.56 -9.69
C THR A 15 -4.50 4.51 -9.04
N GLU A 16 -4.83 3.42 -8.34
CA GLU A 16 -6.16 3.21 -7.76
C GLU A 16 -6.34 3.86 -6.39
N VAL A 17 -5.31 3.89 -5.53
CA VAL A 17 -5.40 4.46 -4.17
C VAL A 17 -5.93 5.90 -4.14
N PRO A 18 -5.47 6.83 -5.01
CA PRO A 18 -5.98 8.20 -5.05
C PRO A 18 -7.45 8.30 -5.50
N LYS A 19 -7.97 7.30 -6.21
CA LYS A 19 -9.34 7.31 -6.75
C LYS A 19 -10.39 6.91 -5.72
N TYR A 20 -10.00 6.22 -4.64
CA TYR A 20 -10.96 5.81 -3.62
C TYR A 20 -11.58 7.02 -2.92
N LYS A 21 -12.91 7.10 -2.91
CA LYS A 21 -13.64 8.08 -2.12
C LYS A 21 -13.58 7.69 -0.65
N ILE A 22 -12.80 8.43 0.14
CA ILE A 22 -12.63 8.19 1.56
C ILE A 22 -13.65 8.98 2.36
N ILE A 23 -14.34 8.29 3.28
CA ILE A 23 -15.10 8.93 4.36
C ILE A 23 -14.12 9.06 5.55
N PRO A 24 -13.71 10.29 5.93
CA PRO A 24 -12.70 10.47 6.96
C PRO A 24 -13.11 9.85 8.29
N ARG A 25 -12.23 9.05 8.87
CA ARG A 25 -12.33 8.60 10.26
C ARG A 25 -11.62 9.57 11.17
N ASN A 26 -12.20 9.80 12.34
CA ASN A 26 -11.57 10.54 13.43
C ASN A 26 -10.46 9.68 14.06
N PHE A 27 -9.32 9.62 13.38
CA PHE A 27 -8.13 8.92 13.80
C PHE A 27 -6.90 9.70 13.33
N THR A 28 -5.99 9.97 14.24
CA THR A 28 -4.75 10.69 13.97
C THR A 28 -3.58 9.73 14.02
N PHE A 29 -2.77 9.75 12.96
CA PHE A 29 -1.53 8.99 12.90
C PHE A 29 -0.39 9.80 13.54
N GLU A 30 0.28 9.21 14.53
CA GLU A 30 1.53 9.71 15.09
C GLU A 30 2.66 9.61 14.05
N LYS A 31 3.58 10.57 14.06
CA LYS A 31 4.62 10.71 13.03
C LYS A 31 5.53 9.47 12.89
N PHE A 32 5.80 8.77 13.98
CA PHE A 32 6.73 7.63 14.04
C PHE A 32 6.05 6.35 14.56
N GLY A 33 4.72 6.28 14.47
CA GLY A 33 3.94 5.13 14.94
C GLY A 33 3.89 4.01 13.90
N ASN A 34 4.09 2.76 14.36
CA ASN A 34 3.74 1.56 13.60
C ASN A 34 2.35 1.11 13.99
N TYR A 35 1.49 0.85 12.99
CA TYR A 35 0.08 0.54 13.21
C TYR A 35 -0.30 -0.81 12.63
N VAL A 36 -1.03 -1.59 13.42
CA VAL A 36 -1.69 -2.82 12.98
C VAL A 36 -3.19 -2.67 13.18
N PHE A 37 -3.96 -2.78 12.10
CA PHE A 37 -5.42 -2.71 12.15
C PHE A 37 -6.03 -4.11 12.17
N ALA A 38 -6.65 -4.48 13.28
CA ALA A 38 -7.37 -5.76 13.44
C ALA A 38 -8.89 -5.55 13.49
N GLY A 39 -9.67 -6.54 13.04
CA GLY A 39 -11.14 -6.52 13.14
C GLY A 39 -11.85 -7.25 12.00
N ILE A 40 -13.19 -7.30 12.05
CA ILE A 40 -14.04 -8.06 11.12
C ILE A 40 -13.94 -7.58 9.66
N ARG A 41 -14.29 -8.46 8.72
CA ARG A 41 -14.38 -8.12 7.28
C ARG A 41 -15.33 -6.93 7.10
N ARG A 42 -15.00 -6.03 6.16
CA ARG A 42 -15.76 -4.79 5.87
C ARG A 42 -15.82 -3.74 6.99
N ALA A 43 -15.05 -3.88 8.08
CA ALA A 43 -14.89 -2.84 9.09
C ALA A 43 -14.12 -1.58 8.61
N GLY A 44 -13.77 -1.48 7.32
CA GLY A 44 -13.11 -0.31 6.71
C GLY A 44 -11.62 -0.13 7.05
N LYS A 45 -10.92 -1.21 7.40
CA LYS A 45 -9.48 -1.19 7.71
C LYS A 45 -8.63 -0.68 6.53
N SER A 46 -8.83 -1.25 5.33
CA SER A 46 -8.14 -0.80 4.11
C SER A 46 -8.45 0.66 3.77
N TYR A 47 -9.69 1.12 4.04
CA TYR A 47 -10.07 2.51 3.84
C TYR A 47 -9.34 3.47 4.79
N LEU A 48 -9.01 3.05 6.00
CA LEU A 48 -8.16 3.84 6.91
C LEU A 48 -6.71 3.91 6.41
N LEU A 49 -6.19 2.84 5.79
CA LEU A 49 -4.88 2.88 5.10
C LEU A 49 -4.92 3.82 3.89
N TYR A 50 -5.98 3.77 3.08
CA TYR A 50 -6.16 4.68 1.94
C TYR A 50 -6.25 6.14 2.37
N GLN A 51 -6.98 6.42 3.47
CA GLN A 51 -6.99 7.74 4.09
C GLN A 51 -5.57 8.21 4.41
N ARG A 52 -4.75 7.36 5.04
CA ARG A 52 -3.37 7.71 5.38
C ARG A 52 -2.53 8.00 4.15
N MET A 53 -2.61 7.16 3.11
CA MET A 53 -1.88 7.39 1.87
C MET A 53 -2.30 8.70 1.18
N GLN A 54 -3.61 8.98 1.09
CA GLN A 54 -4.09 10.25 0.53
C GLN A 54 -3.65 11.48 1.35
N GLN A 55 -3.58 11.35 2.68
CA GLN A 55 -3.02 12.39 3.55
C GLN A 55 -1.53 12.63 3.27
N LEU A 56 -0.72 11.57 3.12
CA LEU A 56 0.70 11.66 2.81
C LEU A 56 0.93 12.31 1.44
N ILE A 57 0.17 11.92 0.42
CA ILE A 57 0.21 12.52 -0.92
C ILE A 57 -0.11 14.02 -0.84
N THR A 58 -1.14 14.39 -0.08
CA THR A 58 -1.52 15.81 0.12
C THR A 58 -0.43 16.61 0.84
N GLN A 59 0.40 15.95 1.67
CA GLN A 59 1.56 16.53 2.33
C GLN A 59 2.80 16.61 1.43
N GLY A 60 2.70 16.16 0.17
CA GLY A 60 3.79 16.18 -0.80
C GLY A 60 4.71 14.97 -0.76
N ILE A 61 4.41 13.96 0.07
CA ILE A 61 5.11 12.68 0.05
C ILE A 61 4.80 11.98 -1.27
N LYS A 62 5.85 11.56 -1.97
CA LYS A 62 5.76 10.95 -3.29
C LYS A 62 5.68 9.43 -3.19
N TRP A 63 5.34 8.78 -4.30
CA TRP A 63 5.21 7.32 -4.36
C TRP A 63 6.55 6.59 -4.24
N ASP A 64 7.67 7.20 -4.59
CA ASP A 64 9.01 6.67 -4.33
C ASP A 64 9.30 6.49 -2.83
N GLU A 65 8.64 7.26 -1.96
CA GLU A 65 8.70 7.15 -0.50
C GLU A 65 7.60 6.27 0.11
N MET A 66 6.68 5.71 -0.70
CA MET A 66 5.53 4.94 -0.23
C MET A 66 5.37 3.60 -0.96
N LEU A 67 5.58 2.49 -0.22
CA LEU A 67 5.30 1.14 -0.70
C LEU A 67 3.98 0.62 -0.13
N TYR A 68 3.01 0.34 -1.02
CA TYR A 68 1.74 -0.30 -0.68
C TYR A 68 1.54 -1.56 -1.52
N ILE A 69 1.10 -2.63 -0.86
CA ILE A 69 0.79 -3.92 -1.48
C ILE A 69 -0.53 -4.45 -0.94
N ASN A 70 -1.41 -4.88 -1.85
CA ASN A 70 -2.61 -5.62 -1.51
C ASN A 70 -2.35 -7.12 -1.72
N PHE A 71 -2.14 -7.87 -0.64
CA PHE A 71 -1.87 -9.31 -0.72
C PHE A 71 -3.07 -10.15 -1.21
N GLU A 72 -4.28 -9.57 -1.30
CA GLU A 72 -5.46 -10.23 -1.87
C GLU A 72 -5.49 -10.17 -3.41
N ASP A 73 -4.52 -9.51 -4.05
CA ASP A 73 -4.40 -9.51 -5.52
C ASP A 73 -4.08 -10.92 -6.01
N GLU A 74 -4.95 -11.48 -6.86
CA GLU A 74 -4.83 -12.86 -7.37
C GLU A 74 -3.50 -13.14 -8.08
N ARG A 75 -2.87 -12.10 -8.65
CA ARG A 75 -1.56 -12.21 -9.31
C ARG A 75 -0.42 -12.51 -8.34
N LEU A 76 -0.62 -12.28 -7.04
CA LEU A 76 0.34 -12.58 -5.98
C LEU A 76 0.16 -14.00 -5.39
N THR A 77 -0.73 -14.82 -5.97
CA THR A 77 -0.91 -16.21 -5.55
C THR A 77 0.43 -16.96 -5.49
N GLY A 78 0.69 -17.63 -4.37
CA GLY A 78 1.94 -18.34 -4.13
C GLY A 78 3.09 -17.47 -3.60
N MET A 79 2.85 -16.19 -3.28
CA MET A 79 3.80 -15.40 -2.51
C MET A 79 4.05 -16.04 -1.14
N ALA A 80 5.31 -15.99 -0.71
CA ALA A 80 5.79 -16.55 0.56
C ALA A 80 6.74 -15.56 1.23
N ALA A 81 7.07 -15.79 2.50
CA ALA A 81 7.90 -14.87 3.29
C ALA A 81 9.27 -14.57 2.63
N GLU A 82 9.90 -15.58 2.01
CA GLU A 82 11.16 -15.43 1.26
C GLU A 82 11.06 -14.45 0.08
N HIS A 83 9.86 -14.21 -0.44
CA HIS A 83 9.63 -13.29 -1.55
C HIS A 83 9.46 -11.83 -1.10
N LEU A 84 9.32 -11.54 0.20
CA LEU A 84 9.01 -10.19 0.67
C LEU A 84 10.12 -9.19 0.35
N ASN A 85 11.40 -9.62 0.33
CA ASN A 85 12.50 -8.75 -0.05
C ASN A 85 12.39 -8.23 -1.50
N LEU A 86 11.77 -9.02 -2.39
CA LEU A 86 11.56 -8.62 -3.77
C LEU A 86 10.67 -7.38 -3.91
N LEU A 87 9.77 -7.13 -2.95
CA LEU A 87 8.93 -5.92 -2.96
C LEU A 87 9.80 -4.65 -2.83
N LEU A 88 10.81 -4.70 -1.96
CA LEU A 88 11.74 -3.58 -1.75
C LEU A 88 12.63 -3.38 -2.97
N GLU A 89 13.19 -4.47 -3.50
CA GLU A 89 14.01 -4.42 -4.72
C GLU A 89 13.24 -3.83 -5.90
N VAL A 90 12.01 -4.31 -6.12
CA VAL A 90 11.16 -3.83 -7.22
C VAL A 90 10.79 -2.37 -7.05
N HIS A 91 10.48 -1.95 -5.82
CA HIS A 91 10.18 -0.55 -5.51
C HIS A 91 11.38 0.36 -5.82
N LEU A 92 12.58 -0.04 -5.39
CA LEU A 92 13.82 0.67 -5.71
C LEU A 92 14.08 0.72 -7.22
N GLU A 93 13.88 -0.38 -7.95
CA GLU A 93 14.02 -0.42 -9.42
C GLU A 93 13.01 0.46 -10.18
N MET A 94 11.86 0.81 -9.58
CA MET A 94 10.85 1.65 -10.23
C MET A 94 11.17 3.15 -10.14
N PHE A 95 11.97 3.56 -9.16
CA PHE A 95 12.22 4.98 -8.85
C PHE A 95 13.70 5.37 -8.82
N GLY A 96 14.62 4.39 -8.83
CA GLY A 96 16.07 4.57 -8.87
C GLY A 96 16.66 4.61 -10.28
#